data_AF-A0A5D2PQG7-F1
#
_entry.id   AF-A0A5D2PQG7-F1
#
_cell.length_a   1.000
_cell.length_b   1.000
_cell.length_c   1.000
_cell.angle_alpha   90.00
_cell.angle_beta   90.00
_cell.angle_gamma   90.00
#
_symmetry.space_group_name_H-M   'P 1'
#
loop_
_entity.id
_entity.type
_entity.pdbx_description
1 polymer ?
#
loop_
_entity_poly.entity_id
_entity_poly.type
_entity_poly.pdbx_seq_one_letter_code
_entity_poly.pdbx_strand_id
1 'polypeptide(L)'
;MEIEEDEERRRQRKLEEALEVKSLRRIISAYLNYPEAAEEDVRRYEKSFKKLPPAHKVLLPHYPSKFQNLRRCISLNSYFIFTMLQAFEPPLDMSQDVDGCKDPHLENFEHGHCHSEERNASSCQSASTSGRMCCSNHAEACPQEKSNIMSNPTTEEVKSEQQHEPIFGSGAGEVENNNEIAECCSNDVADSNGNAFSSPHDWLDPSLLLNVPLVDVDKVRCIIRNIVRDWAAEGEKERNQCYKPILEELDAQFPNRSKESPPACLVPGAGLGRLALEISCLGFISQGNEFSYYMMICSSFILNHTETTGQWTIYPWIHSNCNSLSDNDQHRPVSIPDIHPASAGITEGFSMCGGDFVEVYNDSSQIGVWDAVVTCFFIDTAHNIIEYIEIISRILKEGGVWINFGPLLYHFADMYGQEDDMSIELSLEDVKKIAFHYGFELEKEQTIETTYTTNPRSMMQNHYHAAFWTMRKKRTTTT
;
A
#
# COMPACT_ATOMS: atom_id res chain seq x y z
N MET A 1 -26.27 -26.14 25.57
CA MET A 1 -26.52 -25.91 24.14
C MET A 1 -26.93 -24.45 23.97
N GLU A 2 -28.04 -24.08 23.32
CA GLU A 2 -28.33 -22.71 22.84
C GLU A 2 -27.81 -21.54 23.70
N ILE A 3 -28.13 -21.46 25.00
CA ILE A 3 -27.68 -20.37 25.89
C ILE A 3 -26.14 -20.38 26.11
N GLU A 4 -25.54 -21.56 26.23
CA GLU A 4 -24.08 -21.73 26.37
C GLU A 4 -23.37 -21.44 25.04
N GLU A 5 -24.00 -21.79 23.91
CA GLU A 5 -23.51 -21.47 22.55
C GLU A 5 -23.64 -19.98 22.22
N ASP A 6 -24.64 -19.28 22.76
CA ASP A 6 -24.77 -17.82 22.68
C ASP A 6 -23.77 -17.10 23.61
N GLU A 7 -23.51 -17.62 24.82
CA GLU A 7 -22.45 -17.10 25.68
C GLU A 7 -21.07 -17.27 25.03
N GLU A 8 -20.76 -18.44 24.48
CA GLU A 8 -19.45 -18.70 23.88
C GLU A 8 -19.25 -17.86 22.60
N ARG A 9 -20.26 -17.76 21.73
CA ARG A 9 -20.25 -16.82 20.59
C ARG A 9 -20.23 -15.34 21.01
N ARG A 10 -20.46 -15.01 22.28
CA ARG A 10 -20.30 -13.64 22.82
C ARG A 10 -18.92 -13.43 23.46
N ARG A 11 -18.28 -14.47 23.98
CA ARG A 11 -16.89 -14.44 24.44
C ARG A 11 -15.93 -14.35 23.25
N GLN A 12 -16.15 -15.17 22.23
CA GLN A 12 -15.35 -15.19 20.99
C GLN A 12 -15.32 -13.81 20.31
N ARG A 13 -16.49 -13.19 20.07
CA ARG A 13 -16.56 -11.83 19.48
C ARG A 13 -15.88 -10.74 20.31
N LYS A 14 -15.84 -10.87 21.64
CA LYS A 14 -15.09 -9.97 22.51
C LYS A 14 -13.58 -10.19 22.46
N LEU A 15 -13.14 -11.41 22.19
CA LEU A 15 -11.72 -11.73 21.98
C LEU A 15 -11.25 -11.19 20.62
N GLU A 16 -12.06 -11.38 19.57
CA GLU A 16 -11.86 -10.82 18.23
C GLU A 16 -11.76 -9.28 18.28
N GLU A 17 -12.75 -8.60 18.88
CA GLU A 17 -12.76 -7.14 19.10
C GLU A 17 -11.52 -6.65 19.88
N ALA A 18 -11.08 -7.38 20.92
CA ALA A 18 -9.90 -7.02 21.71
C ALA A 18 -8.57 -7.25 20.95
N LEU A 19 -8.50 -8.24 20.06
CA LEU A 19 -7.36 -8.47 19.18
C LEU A 19 -7.30 -7.37 18.10
N GLU A 20 -8.43 -7.01 17.50
CA GLU A 20 -8.53 -5.93 16.51
C GLU A 20 -8.13 -4.57 17.10
N VAL A 21 -8.58 -4.24 18.33
CA VAL A 21 -8.12 -3.04 19.07
C VAL A 21 -6.60 -3.08 19.31
N LYS A 22 -6.04 -4.23 19.70
CA LYS A 22 -4.59 -4.41 19.91
C LYS A 22 -3.80 -4.21 18.60
N SER A 23 -4.33 -4.72 17.49
CA SER A 23 -3.78 -4.54 16.14
C SER A 23 -3.80 -3.08 15.72
N LEU A 24 -4.95 -2.41 15.84
CA LEU A 24 -5.12 -1.02 15.47
C LEU A 24 -4.21 -0.10 16.30
N ARG A 25 -4.04 -0.36 17.62
CA ARG A 25 -3.04 0.33 18.47
C ARG A 25 -1.60 0.13 17.95
N ARG A 26 -1.23 -1.06 17.51
CA ARG A 26 0.09 -1.35 16.90
C ARG A 26 0.28 -0.62 15.56
N ILE A 27 -0.75 -0.57 14.72
CA ILE A 27 -0.71 0.07 13.40
C ILE A 27 -0.65 1.60 13.52
N ILE A 28 -1.43 2.19 14.43
CA ILE A 28 -1.32 3.62 14.79
C ILE A 28 0.07 3.92 15.35
N SER A 29 0.59 3.07 16.25
CA SER A 29 1.95 3.21 16.77
C SER A 29 3.01 3.14 15.67
N ALA A 30 2.84 2.32 14.63
CA ALA A 30 3.76 2.27 13.49
C ALA A 30 3.77 3.56 12.67
N TYR A 31 2.60 4.17 12.45
CA TYR A 31 2.51 5.52 11.86
C TYR A 31 3.18 6.58 12.74
N LEU A 32 2.97 6.54 14.06
CA LEU A 32 3.59 7.49 15.00
C LEU A 32 5.11 7.31 15.12
N ASN A 33 5.64 6.10 14.95
CA ASN A 33 7.08 5.80 14.97
C ASN A 33 7.82 6.13 13.65
N TYR A 34 7.10 6.44 12.56
CA TYR A 34 7.68 6.81 11.26
C TYR A 34 8.81 7.86 11.32
N PRO A 35 8.68 8.99 12.05
CA PRO A 35 9.67 10.07 12.00
C PRO A 35 11.03 9.65 12.58
N GLU A 36 11.02 8.94 13.70
CA GLU A 36 12.24 8.51 14.39
C GLU A 36 12.93 7.37 13.65
N ALA A 37 12.17 6.42 13.10
CA ALA A 37 12.72 5.36 12.26
C ALA A 37 13.36 5.90 10.97
N ALA A 38 12.75 6.92 10.34
CA ALA A 38 13.32 7.57 9.16
C ALA A 38 14.53 8.47 9.51
N GLU A 39 14.54 9.11 10.68
CA GLU A 39 15.70 9.86 11.17
C GLU A 39 16.88 8.92 11.51
N GLU A 40 16.67 7.77 12.14
CA GLU A 40 17.77 6.82 12.41
C GLU A 40 18.44 6.32 11.12
N ASP A 41 17.69 6.24 10.01
CA ASP A 41 18.29 6.02 8.68
C ASP A 41 19.22 7.16 8.26
N VAL A 42 18.83 8.43 8.45
CA VAL A 42 19.70 9.59 8.22
C VAL A 42 20.92 9.57 9.16
N ARG A 43 20.74 9.24 10.45
CA ARG A 43 21.85 9.09 11.41
C ARG A 43 22.81 7.97 10.99
N ARG A 44 22.30 6.85 10.47
CA ARG A 44 23.06 5.72 9.93
C ARG A 44 23.89 6.13 8.72
N TYR A 45 23.35 6.94 7.82
CA TYR A 45 24.07 7.49 6.68
C TYR A 45 25.13 8.52 7.11
N GLU A 46 24.80 9.44 8.02
CA GLU A 46 25.75 10.38 8.60
C GLU A 46 26.90 9.70 9.33
N LYS A 47 26.62 8.66 10.15
CA LYS A 47 27.61 7.86 10.87
C LYS A 47 28.56 7.15 9.92
N SER A 48 28.09 6.84 8.70
CA SER A 48 28.92 6.27 7.63
C SER A 48 29.76 7.35 6.93
N PHE A 49 29.19 8.51 6.60
CA PHE A 49 29.93 9.67 6.07
C PHE A 49 31.01 10.18 7.05
N LYS A 50 30.69 10.25 8.35
CA LYS A 50 31.61 10.66 9.43
C LYS A 50 32.86 9.75 9.52
N LYS A 51 32.78 8.48 9.12
CA LYS A 51 33.92 7.54 9.03
C LYS A 51 34.85 7.77 7.84
N LEU A 52 34.45 8.52 6.81
CA LEU A 52 35.27 8.71 5.60
C LEU A 52 36.57 9.49 5.90
N PRO A 53 37.69 9.18 5.21
CA PRO A 53 38.91 10.00 5.25
C PRO A 53 38.63 11.47 4.86
N PRO A 54 39.38 12.46 5.40
CA PRO A 54 39.18 13.87 5.06
C PRO A 54 39.20 14.15 3.55
N ALA A 55 40.13 13.53 2.81
CA ALA A 55 40.22 13.66 1.35
C ALA A 55 38.95 13.19 0.62
N HIS A 56 38.27 12.15 1.12
CA HIS A 56 37.03 11.66 0.49
C HIS A 56 35.83 12.55 0.85
N LYS A 57 35.81 13.17 2.03
CA LYS A 57 34.78 14.15 2.41
C LYS A 57 34.83 15.42 1.54
N VAL A 58 36.03 15.85 1.13
CA VAL A 58 36.21 16.98 0.20
C VAL A 58 35.62 16.71 -1.18
N LEU A 59 35.52 15.45 -1.62
CA LEU A 59 34.85 15.07 -2.87
C LEU A 59 33.32 15.08 -2.77
N LEU A 60 32.77 15.14 -1.55
CA LEU A 60 31.33 15.03 -1.27
C LEU A 60 30.81 16.22 -0.43
N PRO A 61 31.07 17.49 -0.84
CA PRO A 61 30.79 18.67 -0.02
C PRO A 61 29.28 18.92 0.20
N HIS A 62 28.41 18.34 -0.64
CA HIS A 62 26.96 18.47 -0.57
C HIS A 62 26.30 17.50 0.44
N TYR A 63 27.01 16.47 0.92
CA TYR A 63 26.42 15.44 1.80
C TYR A 63 25.81 15.98 3.11
N PRO A 64 26.42 16.96 3.82
CA PRO A 64 25.77 17.58 4.98
C PRO A 64 24.41 18.20 4.66
N SER A 65 24.29 18.88 3.51
CA SER A 65 23.03 19.46 3.02
C SER A 65 22.04 18.39 2.54
N LYS A 66 22.51 17.27 1.95
CA LYS A 66 21.66 16.10 1.68
C LYS A 66 20.98 15.60 2.96
N PHE A 67 21.73 15.43 4.05
CA PHE A 67 21.16 14.95 5.33
C PHE A 67 20.17 15.96 5.94
N GLN A 68 20.36 17.27 5.74
CA GLN A 68 19.38 18.29 6.12
C GLN A 68 18.11 18.24 5.25
N ASN A 69 18.27 18.05 3.94
CA ASN A 69 17.14 17.92 3.01
C ASN A 69 16.31 16.67 3.29
N LEU A 70 16.94 15.51 3.56
CA LEU A 70 16.24 14.28 3.97
C LEU A 70 15.38 14.53 5.22
N ARG A 71 15.92 15.19 6.25
CA ARG A 71 15.15 15.54 7.46
C ARG A 71 13.95 16.42 7.17
N ARG A 72 14.10 17.46 6.34
CA ARG A 72 12.98 18.29 5.91
C ARG A 72 11.89 17.48 5.19
N CYS A 73 12.29 16.53 4.34
CA CYS A 73 11.34 15.64 3.66
C CYS A 73 10.63 14.70 4.63
N ILE A 74 11.34 14.16 5.63
CA ILE A 74 10.76 13.36 6.72
C ILE A 74 9.73 14.20 7.48
N SER A 75 10.06 15.42 7.91
CA SER A 75 9.12 16.30 8.62
C SER A 75 7.83 16.57 7.85
N LEU A 76 7.90 16.70 6.52
CA LEU A 76 6.74 16.93 5.65
C LEU A 76 5.89 15.65 5.47
N ASN A 77 6.53 14.48 5.36
CA ASN A 77 5.81 13.20 5.41
C ASN A 77 5.14 12.97 6.78
N SER A 78 5.83 13.27 7.88
CA SER A 78 5.29 13.16 9.24
C SER A 78 4.10 14.09 9.46
N TYR A 79 4.15 15.32 8.93
CA TYR A 79 3.01 16.24 8.99
C TYR A 79 1.77 15.67 8.28
N PHE A 80 1.93 15.14 7.06
CA PHE A 80 0.85 14.44 6.35
C PHE A 80 0.31 13.24 7.15
N ILE A 81 1.19 12.39 7.69
CA ILE A 81 0.80 11.22 8.51
C ILE A 81 0.04 11.64 9.77
N PHE A 82 0.48 12.70 10.46
CA PHE A 82 -0.18 13.15 11.69
C PHE A 82 -1.53 13.81 11.41
N THR A 83 -1.69 14.57 10.32
CA THR A 83 -3.02 15.08 9.94
C THR A 83 -3.96 13.96 9.49
N MET A 84 -3.45 12.95 8.78
CA MET A 84 -4.18 11.74 8.43
C MET A 84 -4.65 10.97 9.68
N LEU A 85 -3.80 10.81 10.71
CA LEU A 85 -4.20 10.20 11.99
C LEU A 85 -5.19 11.07 12.79
N GLN A 86 -5.04 12.39 12.79
CA GLN A 86 -5.98 13.30 13.46
C GLN A 86 -7.38 13.29 12.83
N ALA A 87 -7.47 13.00 11.53
CA ALA A 87 -8.73 12.84 10.81
C ALA A 87 -9.31 11.42 10.88
N PHE A 88 -8.57 10.44 11.42
CA PHE A 88 -9.04 9.05 11.51
C PHE A 88 -9.93 8.86 12.74
N GLU A 89 -11.19 8.48 12.49
CA GLU A 89 -12.13 8.01 13.51
C GLU A 89 -12.06 6.46 13.57
N PRO A 90 -11.55 5.85 14.68
CA PRO A 90 -11.51 4.40 14.81
C PRO A 90 -12.93 3.78 14.79
N PRO A 91 -13.14 2.63 14.12
CA PRO A 91 -14.45 1.96 14.09
C PRO A 91 -14.81 1.25 15.41
N LEU A 92 -13.88 1.19 16.37
CA LEU A 92 -13.99 0.48 17.66
C LEU A 92 -13.72 1.42 18.84
N ASP A 93 -14.22 1.06 20.02
CA ASP A 93 -13.94 1.77 21.28
C ASP A 93 -12.50 1.51 21.75
N MET A 94 -11.60 2.39 21.33
CA MET A 94 -10.17 2.33 21.68
C MET A 94 -9.88 2.69 23.16
N SER A 95 -10.88 3.04 23.99
CA SER A 95 -10.66 3.51 25.38
C SER A 95 -10.43 2.39 26.41
N GLN A 96 -10.77 1.14 26.09
CA GLN A 96 -10.74 0.04 27.06
C GLN A 96 -9.31 -0.52 27.25
N ASP A 97 -8.89 -0.71 28.51
CA ASP A 97 -7.60 -1.33 28.83
C ASP A 97 -7.66 -2.86 28.72
N VAL A 98 -6.74 -3.42 27.93
CA VAL A 98 -6.67 -4.85 27.60
C VAL A 98 -6.12 -5.71 28.76
N ASP A 99 -5.76 -5.09 29.89
CA ASP A 99 -5.16 -5.76 31.06
C ASP A 99 -6.12 -6.69 31.84
N GLY A 100 -7.40 -6.76 31.42
CA GLY A 100 -8.44 -7.58 32.05
C GLY A 100 -8.36 -9.09 31.77
N CYS A 101 -7.58 -9.56 30.79
CA CYS A 101 -7.53 -10.97 30.38
C CYS A 101 -6.31 -11.73 30.94
N LYS A 102 -6.22 -11.83 32.27
CA LYS A 102 -5.18 -12.61 32.96
C LYS A 102 -5.71 -13.96 33.44
N ASP A 103 -6.06 -14.84 32.50
CA ASP A 103 -6.33 -16.25 32.77
C ASP A 103 -5.02 -17.07 32.62
N PRO A 104 -4.54 -17.78 33.66
CA PRO A 104 -3.28 -18.53 33.62
C PRO A 104 -3.17 -19.67 32.59
N HIS A 105 -4.23 -19.95 31.82
CA HIS A 105 -4.19 -20.95 30.75
C HIS A 105 -3.73 -20.42 29.38
N LEU A 106 -3.55 -19.11 29.19
CA LEU A 106 -3.17 -18.54 27.88
C LEU A 106 -1.77 -18.93 27.39
N GLU A 107 -0.79 -19.15 28.28
CA GLU A 107 0.64 -19.41 27.94
C GLU A 107 0.86 -20.65 27.03
N ASN A 108 -0.14 -21.51 26.82
CA ASN A 108 -0.07 -22.67 25.91
C ASN A 108 -0.86 -22.52 24.60
N PHE A 109 -1.52 -21.38 24.36
CA PHE A 109 -2.18 -21.05 23.09
C PHE A 109 -1.49 -19.92 22.30
N GLU A 110 -0.43 -19.33 22.84
CA GLU A 110 0.31 -18.19 22.28
C GLU A 110 0.98 -18.40 20.91
N HIS A 111 0.83 -19.56 20.25
CA HIS A 111 1.49 -19.87 18.98
C HIS A 111 0.52 -20.24 17.83
N GLY A 112 -0.79 -20.35 18.07
CA GLY A 112 -1.73 -20.91 17.09
C GLY A 112 -2.49 -19.92 16.19
N HIS A 113 -3.03 -18.83 16.75
CA HIS A 113 -4.05 -18.00 16.07
C HIS A 113 -3.90 -16.48 16.22
N CYS A 114 -2.77 -15.97 16.73
CA CYS A 114 -2.54 -14.52 16.89
C CYS A 114 -1.41 -13.95 15.99
N HIS A 115 -0.91 -14.73 15.03
CA HIS A 115 0.23 -14.33 14.18
C HIS A 115 -0.16 -13.79 12.79
N SER A 116 -1.38 -14.03 12.32
CA SER A 116 -1.87 -13.64 10.98
C SER A 116 -1.72 -12.14 10.68
N GLU A 117 -1.83 -11.27 11.68
CA GLU A 117 -1.67 -9.82 11.51
C GLU A 117 -0.21 -9.37 11.40
N GLU A 118 0.73 -10.16 11.93
CA GLU A 118 2.04 -9.64 12.32
C GLU A 118 2.97 -9.29 11.16
N ARG A 119 2.74 -9.86 9.96
CA ARG A 119 3.60 -9.66 8.77
C ARG A 119 2.86 -9.26 7.51
N ASN A 120 1.52 -9.21 7.54
CA ASN A 120 0.73 -9.05 6.31
C ASN A 120 0.77 -7.62 5.74
N ALA A 121 0.48 -7.51 4.44
CA ALA A 121 0.50 -6.30 3.61
C ALA A 121 1.90 -5.69 3.30
N SER A 122 2.66 -6.34 2.40
CA SER A 122 2.92 -5.75 1.07
C SER A 122 3.80 -6.65 0.19
N SER A 123 3.52 -6.72 -1.11
CA SER A 123 4.37 -7.33 -2.14
C SER A 123 5.69 -6.56 -2.41
N CYS A 124 6.03 -5.62 -1.53
CA CYS A 124 7.19 -4.74 -1.62
C CYS A 124 8.50 -5.43 -1.17
N GLN A 125 8.75 -6.66 -1.61
CA GLN A 125 10.06 -7.29 -1.52
C GLN A 125 11.08 -6.48 -2.36
N SER A 126 11.65 -5.47 -1.73
CA SER A 126 12.87 -4.82 -2.19
C SER A 126 13.99 -5.83 -2.04
N ALA A 127 14.48 -6.39 -3.16
CA ALA A 127 15.51 -7.44 -3.15
C ALA A 127 16.69 -7.00 -2.27
N SER A 128 16.87 -7.68 -1.12
CA SER A 128 17.66 -7.14 -0.02
C SER A 128 19.14 -7.09 -0.38
N THR A 129 19.66 -5.89 -0.65
CA THR A 129 21.06 -5.64 -0.98
C THR A 129 21.96 -5.72 0.25
N SER A 130 21.94 -6.85 0.94
CA SER A 130 22.80 -7.22 2.08
C SER A 130 23.66 -8.43 1.69
N GLY A 131 24.58 -8.21 0.74
CA GLY A 131 25.42 -9.25 0.19
C GLY A 131 26.38 -9.86 1.21
N ARG A 132 26.01 -10.99 1.83
CA ARG A 132 26.97 -11.85 2.53
C ARG A 132 27.80 -12.62 1.49
N MET A 133 29.06 -12.20 1.35
CA MET A 133 30.04 -12.77 0.43
C MET A 133 30.45 -14.20 0.87
N CYS A 134 29.73 -15.22 0.38
CA CYS A 134 30.13 -16.62 0.53
C CYS A 134 31.11 -17.05 -0.58
N CYS A 135 32.41 -16.90 -0.31
CA CYS A 135 33.48 -17.31 -1.23
C CYS A 135 33.63 -18.85 -1.27
N SER A 136 32.85 -19.52 -2.10
CA SER A 136 33.02 -20.95 -2.41
C SER A 136 33.94 -21.13 -3.62
N ASN A 137 35.20 -21.53 -3.38
CA ASN A 137 36.14 -21.85 -4.45
C ASN A 137 35.72 -23.12 -5.18
N HIS A 138 35.41 -23.04 -6.47
CA HIS A 138 35.71 -24.12 -7.42
C HIS A 138 36.10 -23.51 -8.76
N ALA A 139 37.25 -23.94 -9.28
CA ALA A 139 37.77 -23.50 -10.57
C ALA A 139 37.78 -24.68 -11.54
N GLU A 140 37.10 -24.53 -12.66
CA GLU A 140 37.26 -25.37 -13.85
C GLU A 140 37.05 -24.49 -15.10
N ALA A 141 37.65 -24.85 -16.22
CA ALA A 141 38.12 -23.83 -17.17
C ALA A 141 37.84 -24.13 -18.65
N CYS A 142 37.40 -23.06 -19.34
CA CYS A 142 37.60 -22.82 -20.77
C CYS A 142 36.84 -23.74 -21.76
N PRO A 143 36.80 -23.42 -23.08
CA PRO A 143 37.53 -22.35 -23.78
C PRO A 143 36.67 -21.23 -24.40
N GLN A 144 37.38 -20.24 -24.93
CA GLN A 144 36.86 -19.10 -25.70
C GLN A 144 36.52 -19.52 -27.14
N GLU A 145 35.56 -18.83 -27.75
CA GLU A 145 35.68 -18.47 -29.17
C GLU A 145 35.87 -16.96 -29.33
N LYS A 146 36.62 -16.57 -30.34
CA LYS A 146 36.78 -15.19 -30.81
C LYS A 146 36.73 -15.17 -32.33
N SER A 147 35.95 -14.27 -32.90
CA SER A 147 36.32 -13.64 -34.17
C SER A 147 35.76 -12.22 -34.24
N ASN A 148 36.50 -11.31 -34.85
CA ASN A 148 36.09 -9.93 -35.05
C ASN A 148 35.68 -9.73 -36.51
N ILE A 149 34.67 -8.91 -36.76
CA ILE A 149 34.64 -8.06 -37.97
C ILE A 149 34.34 -6.62 -37.52
N MET A 150 35.02 -5.66 -38.15
CA MET A 150 34.97 -4.24 -37.81
C MET A 150 34.76 -3.43 -39.10
N SER A 151 33.76 -2.53 -39.11
CA SER A 151 33.54 -1.61 -40.24
C SER A 151 32.82 -0.33 -39.81
N ASN A 152 33.60 0.73 -39.59
CA ASN A 152 33.22 2.15 -39.79
C ASN A 152 33.80 2.57 -41.15
N PRO A 153 33.27 3.60 -41.88
CA PRO A 153 33.21 5.01 -41.45
C PRO A 153 31.91 5.75 -41.93
N THR A 154 31.71 7.09 -41.88
CA THR A 154 32.58 8.29 -41.71
C THR A 154 31.79 9.49 -41.12
N THR A 155 32.44 10.67 -41.01
CA THR A 155 31.99 12.04 -40.64
C THR A 155 30.90 12.66 -41.54
N GLU A 156 30.35 13.88 -41.39
CA GLU A 156 30.64 15.16 -40.63
C GLU A 156 29.31 15.77 -40.08
N GLU A 157 29.15 16.95 -39.44
CA GLU A 157 29.90 18.22 -39.20
C GLU A 157 29.61 18.72 -37.74
N VAL A 158 30.09 19.91 -37.31
CA VAL A 158 29.79 20.53 -35.98
C VAL A 158 29.56 22.05 -36.08
N LYS A 159 28.46 22.56 -35.50
CA LYS A 159 28.25 23.96 -35.07
C LYS A 159 27.35 23.95 -33.82
N SER A 160 27.65 24.48 -32.63
CA SER A 160 28.47 25.62 -32.15
C SER A 160 27.67 26.93 -31.95
N GLU A 161 27.30 27.16 -30.67
CA GLU A 161 27.11 28.44 -29.96
C GLU A 161 26.22 29.57 -30.52
N GLN A 162 25.35 30.09 -29.64
CA GLN A 162 25.48 31.50 -29.20
C GLN A 162 24.91 31.71 -27.79
N GLN A 163 25.50 32.68 -27.07
CA GLN A 163 25.17 33.05 -25.68
C GLN A 163 24.35 34.35 -25.65
N HIS A 164 23.48 34.54 -24.65
CA HIS A 164 23.05 35.89 -24.25
C HIS A 164 22.65 35.96 -22.77
N GLU A 165 23.49 36.62 -21.98
CA GLU A 165 23.10 37.42 -20.80
C GLU A 165 23.02 38.91 -21.26
N PRO A 166 22.60 39.95 -20.46
CA PRO A 166 23.13 40.17 -19.10
C PRO A 166 22.28 40.93 -18.03
N ILE A 167 22.84 40.96 -16.81
CA ILE A 167 22.89 42.11 -15.86
C ILE A 167 21.70 42.43 -14.90
N PHE A 168 21.94 42.07 -13.63
CA PHE A 168 21.84 42.85 -12.36
C PHE A 168 20.69 43.84 -12.07
N GLY A 169 20.10 43.66 -10.88
CA GLY A 169 19.54 44.70 -10.00
C GLY A 169 19.70 44.28 -8.52
N SER A 170 20.00 45.21 -7.59
CA SER A 170 20.51 44.85 -6.24
C SER A 170 19.85 45.58 -5.06
N GLY A 171 19.56 44.83 -3.99
CA GLY A 171 19.25 45.30 -2.63
C GLY A 171 18.82 44.09 -1.77
N ALA A 172 19.43 43.69 -0.64
CA ALA A 172 20.07 44.35 0.50
C ALA A 172 19.09 44.63 1.68
N GLY A 173 19.42 44.09 2.86
CA GLY A 173 18.57 43.91 4.05
C GLY A 173 18.64 42.44 4.49
N GLU A 174 19.54 42.06 5.40
CA GLU A 174 19.33 42.06 6.87
C GLU A 174 18.17 41.11 7.24
N VAL A 175 18.37 39.83 7.62
CA VAL A 175 19.27 39.23 8.64
C VAL A 175 18.89 39.63 10.07
N GLU A 176 17.91 38.93 10.63
CA GLU A 176 17.86 38.65 12.07
C GLU A 176 17.76 37.13 12.30
N ASN A 177 18.60 36.62 13.20
CA ASN A 177 18.40 35.31 13.83
C ASN A 177 17.35 35.47 14.93
N ASN A 178 16.52 34.46 15.16
CA ASN A 178 16.15 34.07 16.52
C ASN A 178 15.94 32.55 16.58
N ASN A 179 16.78 31.89 17.37
CA ASN A 179 16.44 30.58 17.93
C ASN A 179 15.67 30.86 19.22
N GLU A 180 14.50 30.26 19.40
CA GLU A 180 14.09 29.80 20.73
C GLU A 180 13.06 28.68 20.60
N ILE A 181 13.19 27.68 21.49
CA ILE A 181 12.33 26.51 21.58
C ILE A 181 11.90 26.40 23.05
N ALA A 182 10.66 25.94 23.24
CA ALA A 182 10.02 25.53 24.49
C ALA A 182 9.12 26.58 25.19
N GLU A 183 8.25 26.00 26.03
CA GLU A 183 7.53 26.60 27.15
C GLU A 183 6.41 27.60 26.85
N CYS A 184 5.19 27.06 26.68
CA CYS A 184 3.99 27.69 27.25
C CYS A 184 3.03 26.60 27.76
N CYS A 185 2.96 26.44 29.08
CA CYS A 185 2.15 25.39 29.72
C CYS A 185 0.68 25.83 29.92
N SER A 186 -0.17 24.82 30.15
CA SER A 186 -1.42 24.80 30.92
C SER A 186 -2.15 26.12 31.18
N ASN A 187 -3.36 26.24 30.61
CA ASN A 187 -4.44 27.05 31.19
C ASN A 187 -5.58 26.13 31.63
N ASP A 188 -5.44 25.52 32.82
CA ASP A 188 -6.49 24.72 33.45
C ASP A 188 -7.64 25.62 33.92
N VAL A 189 -8.74 25.67 33.16
CA VAL A 189 -10.01 26.24 33.61
C VAL A 189 -10.85 25.11 34.20
N ALA A 190 -10.71 24.91 35.52
CA ALA A 190 -11.41 23.85 36.24
C ALA A 190 -12.91 24.15 36.40
N ASP A 191 -13.73 23.68 35.44
CA ASP A 191 -15.18 23.71 35.56
C ASP A 191 -15.69 22.39 36.20
N SER A 192 -16.44 22.51 37.29
CA SER A 192 -16.70 21.38 38.20
C SER A 192 -18.11 20.81 38.05
N ASN A 193 -18.30 19.87 37.11
CA ASN A 193 -19.44 18.95 37.15
C ASN A 193 -19.13 17.61 36.46
N GLY A 194 -19.74 16.54 36.96
CA GLY A 194 -19.39 15.17 36.58
C GLY A 194 -19.99 14.71 35.25
N ASN A 195 -19.20 14.77 34.18
CA ASN A 195 -19.07 13.67 33.23
C ASN A 195 -17.77 13.86 32.43
N ALA A 196 -16.78 13.01 32.64
CA ALA A 196 -15.57 12.99 31.83
C ALA A 196 -15.91 12.34 30.48
N PHE A 197 -16.25 13.15 29.49
CA PHE A 197 -16.07 12.74 28.10
C PHE A 197 -14.57 12.65 27.86
N SER A 198 -14.09 11.47 27.46
CA SER A 198 -12.76 11.27 26.89
C SER A 198 -12.55 12.24 25.73
N SER A 199 -11.31 12.69 25.50
CA SER A 199 -11.06 13.47 24.29
C SER A 199 -11.13 12.53 23.07
N PRO A 200 -11.53 13.01 21.88
CA PRO A 200 -11.59 12.18 20.68
C PRO A 200 -10.25 11.51 20.29
N HIS A 201 -9.14 11.92 20.91
CA HIS A 201 -7.79 11.53 20.57
C HIS A 201 -6.96 11.05 21.78
N ASP A 202 -7.59 10.55 22.86
CA ASP A 202 -6.85 9.99 24.01
C ASP A 202 -5.91 8.84 23.58
N TRP A 203 -6.24 8.14 22.48
CA TRP A 203 -5.43 7.10 21.83
C TRP A 203 -4.25 7.62 20.99
N LEU A 204 -4.10 8.95 20.83
CA LEU A 204 -2.91 9.60 20.26
C LEU A 204 -1.93 10.12 21.33
N ASP A 205 -2.20 9.90 22.63
CA ASP A 205 -1.28 10.28 23.70
C ASP A 205 0.09 9.58 23.52
N PRO A 206 1.22 10.34 23.44
CA PRO A 206 2.56 9.78 23.43
C PRO A 206 2.89 8.84 24.61
N SER A 207 2.13 8.87 25.72
CA SER A 207 2.27 7.90 26.82
C SER A 207 1.84 6.48 26.44
N LEU A 208 0.96 6.32 25.45
CA LEU A 208 0.46 5.05 24.93
C LEU A 208 1.28 4.52 23.73
N LEU A 209 2.32 5.25 23.32
CA LEU A 209 3.12 4.92 22.13
C LEU A 209 3.91 3.62 22.30
N LEU A 210 3.51 2.58 21.56
CA LEU A 210 4.23 1.31 21.55
C LEU A 210 5.51 1.43 20.70
N ASN A 211 6.62 0.90 21.21
CA ASN A 211 7.82 0.64 20.41
C ASN A 211 7.55 -0.56 19.49
N VAL A 212 7.22 -0.31 18.23
CA VAL A 212 6.90 -1.37 17.26
C VAL A 212 8.15 -1.90 16.54
N PRO A 213 8.13 -3.16 16.05
CA PRO A 213 9.13 -3.68 15.12
C PRO A 213 9.30 -2.81 13.87
N LEU A 214 10.53 -2.68 13.35
CA LEU A 214 10.81 -1.88 12.15
C LEU A 214 10.01 -2.34 10.91
N VAL A 215 9.66 -3.63 10.81
CA VAL A 215 8.83 -4.17 9.72
C VAL A 215 7.46 -3.50 9.63
N ASP A 216 6.87 -3.08 10.75
CA ASP A 216 5.59 -2.37 10.77
C ASP A 216 5.74 -0.92 10.27
N VAL A 217 6.86 -0.27 10.58
CA VAL A 217 7.18 1.07 10.04
C VAL A 217 7.57 1.00 8.56
N ASP A 218 8.14 -0.13 8.11
CA ASP A 218 8.35 -0.40 6.69
C ASP A 218 7.01 -0.60 5.93
N LYS A 219 5.95 -1.14 6.55
CA LYS A 219 4.58 -1.10 5.97
C LYS A 219 4.11 0.35 5.77
N VAL A 220 4.30 1.25 6.73
CA VAL A 220 4.01 2.70 6.56
C VAL A 220 4.78 3.28 5.37
N ARG A 221 6.07 2.98 5.23
CA ARG A 221 6.88 3.41 4.07
C ARG A 221 6.37 2.81 2.75
N CYS A 222 5.71 1.65 2.77
CA CYS A 222 5.01 1.08 1.61
C CYS A 222 3.71 1.84 1.30
N ILE A 223 2.94 2.27 2.29
CA ILE A 223 1.74 3.12 2.07
C ILE A 223 2.12 4.41 1.36
N ILE A 224 3.17 5.11 1.80
CA ILE A 224 3.62 6.37 1.15
C ILE A 224 3.95 6.15 -0.36
N ARG A 225 4.36 4.94 -0.78
CA ARG A 225 4.54 4.62 -2.21
C ARG A 225 3.26 4.19 -2.92
N ASN A 226 2.33 3.52 -2.24
CA ASN A 226 1.00 3.22 -2.78
C ASN A 226 0.20 4.49 -3.06
N ILE A 227 0.35 5.53 -2.24
CA ILE A 227 -0.21 6.86 -2.50
C ILE A 227 0.24 7.41 -3.86
N VAL A 228 1.48 7.14 -4.29
CA VAL A 228 1.96 7.57 -5.62
C VAL A 228 1.24 6.82 -6.73
N ARG A 229 1.11 5.49 -6.60
CA ARG A 229 0.40 4.63 -7.56
C ARG A 229 -1.04 5.11 -7.74
N ASP A 230 -1.78 5.24 -6.64
CA ASP A 230 -3.23 5.45 -6.68
C ASP A 230 -3.66 6.92 -6.78
N TRP A 231 -2.89 7.87 -6.24
CA TRP A 231 -3.35 9.25 -6.05
C TRP A 231 -2.37 10.34 -6.52
N ALA A 232 -1.27 9.99 -7.19
CA ALA A 232 -0.40 10.96 -7.85
C ALA A 232 -0.40 10.81 -9.37
N ALA A 233 -0.17 11.92 -10.08
CA ALA A 233 0.06 11.92 -11.52
C ALA A 233 1.33 11.12 -11.92
N GLU A 234 2.31 10.98 -11.01
CA GLU A 234 3.49 10.13 -11.27
C GLU A 234 3.12 8.63 -11.37
N GLY A 235 2.01 8.20 -10.73
CA GLY A 235 1.47 6.84 -10.86
C GLY A 235 0.56 6.62 -12.07
N GLU A 236 0.22 7.66 -12.83
CA GLU A 236 -0.76 7.58 -13.95
C GLU A 236 -0.36 6.53 -15.00
N LYS A 237 0.95 6.39 -15.28
CA LYS A 237 1.45 5.35 -16.19
C LYS A 237 1.17 3.94 -15.67
N GLU A 238 1.40 3.70 -14.38
CA GLU A 238 1.20 2.39 -13.74
C GLU A 238 -0.30 2.04 -13.68
N ARG A 239 -1.17 3.03 -13.40
CA ARG A 239 -2.64 2.87 -13.49
C ARG A 239 -3.11 2.64 -14.94
N ASN A 240 -2.54 3.32 -15.93
CA ASN A 240 -2.83 3.07 -17.34
C ASN A 240 -2.37 1.68 -17.83
N GLN A 241 -1.42 1.04 -17.13
CA GLN A 241 -1.01 -0.34 -17.39
C GLN A 241 -1.87 -1.37 -16.64
N CYS A 242 -2.44 -1.03 -15.47
CA CYS A 242 -3.24 -1.94 -14.62
C CYS A 242 -4.75 -1.73 -14.70
N TYR A 243 -5.23 -0.52 -14.38
CA TYR A 243 -6.65 -0.21 -14.17
C TYR A 243 -7.36 0.03 -15.50
N LYS A 244 -6.72 0.71 -16.45
CA LYS A 244 -7.34 1.01 -17.75
C LYS A 244 -7.82 -0.24 -18.52
N PRO A 245 -7.06 -1.35 -18.63
CA PRO A 245 -7.57 -2.59 -19.25
C PRO A 245 -8.80 -3.20 -18.55
N ILE A 246 -8.92 -3.02 -17.23
CA ILE A 246 -10.08 -3.46 -16.43
C ILE A 246 -11.30 -2.57 -16.74
N LEU A 247 -11.11 -1.25 -16.74
CA LEU A 247 -12.16 -0.26 -17.00
C LEU A 247 -12.71 -0.39 -18.44
N GLU A 248 -11.83 -0.55 -19.44
CA GLU A 248 -12.21 -0.80 -20.84
C GLU A 248 -12.96 -2.13 -21.01
N GLU A 249 -12.65 -3.15 -20.19
CA GLU A 249 -13.38 -4.42 -20.19
C GLU A 249 -14.75 -4.30 -19.52
N LEU A 250 -14.87 -3.59 -18.39
CA LEU A 250 -16.15 -3.31 -17.75
C LEU A 250 -17.10 -2.55 -18.69
N ASP A 251 -16.58 -1.65 -19.52
CA ASP A 251 -17.35 -0.98 -20.58
C ASP A 251 -17.78 -1.92 -21.72
N ALA A 252 -16.89 -2.84 -22.15
CA ALA A 252 -17.24 -3.85 -23.15
C ALA A 252 -18.27 -4.87 -22.65
N GLN A 253 -18.19 -5.25 -21.36
CA GLN A 253 -19.05 -6.24 -20.70
C GLN A 253 -20.42 -5.66 -20.29
N PHE A 254 -20.47 -4.38 -19.92
CA PHE A 254 -21.69 -3.69 -19.52
C PHE A 254 -21.94 -2.44 -20.39
N PRO A 255 -22.24 -2.57 -21.70
CA PRO A 255 -22.39 -1.43 -22.60
C PRO A 255 -23.74 -0.70 -22.47
N ASN A 256 -24.74 -1.30 -21.81
CA ASN A 256 -26.11 -0.76 -21.70
C ASN A 256 -26.50 -0.50 -20.22
N ARG A 257 -25.64 0.21 -19.46
CA ARG A 257 -25.93 0.53 -18.05
C ARG A 257 -27.10 1.51 -17.91
N SER A 258 -28.04 1.17 -17.03
CA SER A 258 -29.13 2.07 -16.58
C SER A 258 -28.69 2.81 -15.33
N LYS A 259 -29.15 4.06 -15.13
CA LYS A 259 -28.91 4.81 -13.89
C LYS A 259 -29.87 4.40 -12.77
N GLU A 260 -31.02 3.87 -13.17
CA GLU A 260 -32.11 3.39 -12.33
C GLU A 260 -31.84 1.98 -11.78
N SER A 261 -30.98 1.21 -12.45
CA SER A 261 -30.49 -0.10 -12.01
C SER A 261 -29.03 -0.31 -12.47
N PRO A 262 -28.04 0.34 -11.82
CA PRO A 262 -26.64 0.16 -12.19
C PRO A 262 -26.12 -1.23 -11.78
N PRO A 263 -25.18 -1.83 -12.54
CA PRO A 263 -24.54 -3.09 -12.14
C PRO A 263 -23.68 -2.91 -10.89
N ALA A 264 -23.63 -3.95 -10.05
CA ALA A 264 -22.82 -4.01 -8.84
C ALA A 264 -21.45 -4.67 -9.11
N CYS A 265 -20.37 -3.98 -8.76
CA CYS A 265 -18.99 -4.44 -8.88
C CYS A 265 -18.30 -4.48 -7.51
N LEU A 266 -17.69 -5.61 -7.17
CA LEU A 266 -16.82 -5.75 -6.00
C LEU A 266 -15.35 -5.67 -6.43
N VAL A 267 -14.52 -5.01 -5.63
CA VAL A 267 -13.07 -4.91 -5.81
C VAL A 267 -12.36 -5.40 -4.54
N PRO A 268 -12.05 -6.71 -4.41
CA PRO A 268 -11.25 -7.22 -3.29
C PRO A 268 -9.80 -6.74 -3.38
N GLY A 269 -9.19 -6.42 -2.24
CA GLY A 269 -7.84 -5.85 -2.19
C GLY A 269 -7.76 -4.43 -2.77
N ALA A 270 -8.75 -3.59 -2.46
CA ALA A 270 -8.91 -2.26 -3.06
C ALA A 270 -7.83 -1.24 -2.65
N GLY A 271 -7.00 -1.51 -1.63
CA GLY A 271 -5.90 -0.64 -1.22
C GLY A 271 -6.37 0.76 -0.86
N LEU A 272 -5.88 1.77 -1.60
CA LEU A 272 -6.25 3.16 -1.40
C LEU A 272 -7.51 3.57 -2.20
N GLY A 273 -8.30 2.61 -2.68
CA GLY A 273 -9.64 2.80 -3.21
C GLY A 273 -9.73 3.34 -4.64
N ARG A 274 -8.61 3.66 -5.30
CA ARG A 274 -8.60 4.34 -6.61
C ARG A 274 -9.35 3.59 -7.70
N LEU A 275 -9.10 2.29 -7.84
CA LEU A 275 -9.76 1.47 -8.86
C LEU A 275 -11.27 1.36 -8.59
N ALA A 276 -11.68 1.20 -7.33
CA ALA A 276 -13.10 1.16 -6.96
C ALA A 276 -13.80 2.52 -7.24
N LEU A 277 -13.11 3.64 -7.03
CA LEU A 277 -13.60 4.97 -7.39
C LEU A 277 -13.72 5.15 -8.92
N GLU A 278 -12.71 4.76 -9.71
CA GLU A 278 -12.79 4.86 -11.18
C GLU A 278 -13.90 3.95 -11.77
N ILE A 279 -14.13 2.78 -11.17
CA ILE A 279 -15.27 1.90 -11.52
C ILE A 279 -16.62 2.55 -11.15
N SER A 280 -16.71 3.26 -10.02
CA SER A 280 -17.90 4.05 -9.70
C SER A 280 -18.13 5.15 -10.74
N CYS A 281 -17.08 5.84 -11.19
CA CYS A 281 -17.16 6.89 -12.21
C CYS A 281 -17.64 6.38 -13.59
N LEU A 282 -17.47 5.08 -13.89
CA LEU A 282 -18.11 4.44 -15.06
C LEU A 282 -19.63 4.26 -14.92
N GLY A 283 -20.21 4.49 -13.74
CA GLY A 283 -21.62 4.30 -13.46
C GLY A 283 -21.98 2.91 -12.95
N PHE A 284 -21.11 2.30 -12.15
CA PHE A 284 -21.41 1.09 -11.37
C PHE A 284 -21.83 1.47 -9.93
N ILE A 285 -22.52 0.57 -9.25
CA ILE A 285 -22.43 0.47 -7.78
C ILE A 285 -21.11 -0.24 -7.50
N SER A 286 -20.18 0.40 -6.79
CA SER A 286 -18.78 -0.04 -6.69
C SER A 286 -18.33 -0.13 -5.25
N GLN A 287 -18.03 -1.33 -4.79
CA GLN A 287 -17.53 -1.56 -3.44
C GLN A 287 -16.07 -2.01 -3.50
N GLY A 288 -15.17 -1.25 -2.88
CA GLY A 288 -13.84 -1.75 -2.53
C GLY A 288 -13.90 -2.55 -1.23
N ASN A 289 -13.12 -3.61 -1.12
CA ASN A 289 -12.86 -4.32 0.13
C ASN A 289 -11.37 -4.28 0.47
N GLU A 290 -11.05 -4.02 1.73
CA GLU A 290 -9.69 -3.94 2.25
C GLU A 290 -9.69 -4.37 3.73
N PHE A 291 -8.71 -5.18 4.14
CA PHE A 291 -8.57 -5.64 5.53
C PHE A 291 -7.47 -4.89 6.27
N SER A 292 -6.50 -4.33 5.55
CA SER A 292 -5.32 -3.72 6.16
C SER A 292 -5.64 -2.32 6.67
N TYR A 293 -5.70 -2.15 7.99
CA TYR A 293 -5.84 -0.83 8.62
C TYR A 293 -4.76 0.18 8.16
N TYR A 294 -3.57 -0.28 7.76
CA TYR A 294 -2.57 0.58 7.10
C TYR A 294 -3.13 1.25 5.84
N MET A 295 -3.78 0.48 4.97
CA MET A 295 -4.45 0.99 3.77
C MET A 295 -5.71 1.79 4.14
N MET A 296 -6.58 1.27 5.00
CA MET A 296 -7.87 1.90 5.33
C MET A 296 -7.74 3.31 5.92
N ILE A 297 -6.80 3.53 6.86
CA ILE A 297 -6.55 4.85 7.46
C ILE A 297 -6.21 5.88 6.37
N CYS A 298 -5.32 5.51 5.44
CA CYS A 298 -4.89 6.39 4.36
C CYS A 298 -5.96 6.55 3.27
N SER A 299 -6.66 5.47 2.94
CA SER A 299 -7.78 5.43 1.98
C SER A 299 -8.92 6.34 2.42
N SER A 300 -9.35 6.23 3.68
CA SER A 300 -10.39 7.11 4.26
C SER A 300 -9.96 8.58 4.23
N PHE A 301 -8.72 8.89 4.64
CA PHE A 301 -8.22 10.27 4.61
C PHE A 301 -8.24 10.87 3.21
N ILE A 302 -7.76 10.14 2.19
CA ILE A 302 -7.73 10.64 0.82
C ILE A 302 -9.15 10.79 0.26
N LEU A 303 -10.01 9.78 0.43
CA LEU A 303 -11.37 9.78 -0.11
C LEU A 303 -12.30 10.80 0.54
N ASN A 304 -12.19 11.00 1.86
CA ASN A 304 -13.18 11.74 2.66
C ASN A 304 -12.69 13.10 3.19
N HIS A 305 -11.37 13.31 3.33
CA HIS A 305 -10.79 14.51 3.97
C HIS A 305 -9.86 15.34 3.07
N THR A 306 -9.77 15.01 1.76
CA THR A 306 -9.16 15.92 0.79
C THR A 306 -10.22 16.82 0.16
N GLU A 307 -9.92 18.11 0.06
CA GLU A 307 -10.84 19.15 -0.43
C GLU A 307 -10.52 19.57 -1.88
N THR A 308 -9.27 19.41 -2.30
CA THR A 308 -8.77 19.92 -3.60
C THR A 308 -7.65 19.05 -4.18
N THR A 309 -7.49 19.09 -5.51
CA THR A 309 -6.38 18.44 -6.22
C THR A 309 -5.05 19.05 -5.83
N GLY A 310 -4.06 18.22 -5.48
CA GLY A 310 -2.71 18.66 -5.14
C GLY A 310 -2.56 19.33 -3.76
N GLN A 311 -3.58 19.24 -2.89
CA GLN A 311 -3.59 19.79 -1.53
C GLN A 311 -2.37 19.39 -0.70
N TRP A 312 -1.91 18.15 -0.83
CA TRP A 312 -0.80 17.59 -0.06
C TRP A 312 0.44 17.37 -0.92
N THR A 313 1.61 17.40 -0.31
CA THR A 313 2.88 17.09 -0.97
C THR A 313 3.72 16.16 -0.10
N ILE A 314 4.04 14.99 -0.64
CA ILE A 314 4.78 13.91 0.02
C ILE A 314 6.13 13.65 -0.66
N TYR A 315 7.00 12.95 0.05
CA TYR A 315 8.37 12.60 -0.36
C TYR A 315 8.56 11.07 -0.26
N PRO A 316 7.97 10.29 -1.16
CA PRO A 316 7.92 8.82 -1.10
C PRO A 316 9.29 8.14 -1.26
N TRP A 317 10.23 8.80 -1.95
CA TRP A 317 11.47 8.17 -2.43
C TRP A 317 12.68 8.33 -1.51
N ILE A 318 12.55 9.07 -0.39
CA ILE A 318 13.68 9.42 0.49
C ILE A 318 14.31 8.23 1.23
N HIS A 319 13.54 7.15 1.40
CA HIS A 319 13.83 5.99 2.26
C HIS A 319 15.01 5.11 1.79
N SER A 320 15.64 5.40 0.65
CA SER A 320 16.79 4.65 0.15
C SER A 320 17.78 5.55 -0.59
N ASN A 321 19.08 5.38 -0.31
CA ASN A 321 20.18 5.97 -1.08
C ASN A 321 20.62 5.11 -2.28
N CYS A 322 20.05 3.91 -2.46
CA CYS A 322 20.43 3.01 -3.55
C CYS A 322 19.77 3.41 -4.87
N ASN A 323 20.39 3.03 -5.99
CA ASN A 323 19.80 3.08 -7.34
C ASN A 323 19.20 4.44 -7.77
N SER A 324 19.68 5.55 -7.20
CA SER A 324 19.21 6.91 -7.51
C SER A 324 20.16 7.59 -8.50
N LEU A 325 19.61 8.13 -9.59
CA LEU A 325 20.38 8.87 -10.60
C LEU A 325 20.90 10.22 -10.07
N SER A 326 20.14 10.86 -9.18
CA SER A 326 20.56 12.08 -8.49
C SER A 326 19.89 12.23 -7.12
N ASP A 327 20.49 13.05 -6.26
CA ASP A 327 19.87 13.48 -4.99
C ASP A 327 18.51 14.15 -5.24
N ASN A 328 18.33 14.86 -6.35
CA ASN A 328 17.08 15.54 -6.67
C ASN A 328 15.94 14.54 -6.97
N ASP A 329 16.26 13.34 -7.46
CA ASP A 329 15.27 12.29 -7.70
C ASP A 329 14.85 11.59 -6.40
N GLN A 330 15.75 11.50 -5.41
CA GLN A 330 15.45 10.99 -4.07
C GLN A 330 14.60 11.98 -3.26
N HIS A 331 14.90 13.28 -3.32
CA HIS A 331 14.18 14.34 -2.60
C HIS A 331 12.99 14.95 -3.37
N ARG A 332 12.56 14.38 -4.50
CA ARG A 332 11.51 15.02 -5.31
C ARG A 332 10.16 15.04 -4.57
N PRO A 333 9.45 16.18 -4.54
CA PRO A 333 8.08 16.23 -4.06
C PRO A 333 7.13 15.54 -5.04
N VAL A 334 6.07 14.93 -4.50
CA VAL A 334 4.95 14.38 -5.25
C VAL A 334 3.66 14.95 -4.65
N SER A 335 2.86 15.65 -5.47
CA SER A 335 1.62 16.30 -5.03
C SER A 335 0.40 15.40 -5.27
N ILE A 336 -0.53 15.42 -4.31
CA ILE A 336 -1.70 14.53 -4.23
C ILE A 336 -2.92 15.25 -3.61
N PRO A 337 -4.16 14.77 -3.85
CA PRO A 337 -4.51 13.79 -4.86
C PRO A 337 -4.52 14.43 -6.26
N ASP A 338 -4.27 13.65 -7.32
CA ASP A 338 -4.28 14.14 -8.70
C ASP A 338 -5.70 14.36 -9.27
N ILE A 339 -6.70 13.70 -8.69
CA ILE A 339 -8.13 13.98 -8.83
C ILE A 339 -8.75 14.18 -7.45
N HIS A 340 -9.70 15.11 -7.28
CA HIS A 340 -10.38 15.31 -5.99
C HIS A 340 -11.60 14.35 -5.89
N PRO A 341 -11.59 13.35 -4.97
CA PRO A 341 -12.53 12.22 -5.00
C PRO A 341 -14.01 12.59 -5.02
N ALA A 342 -14.44 13.50 -4.13
CA ALA A 342 -15.84 13.93 -4.05
C ALA A 342 -16.34 14.69 -5.30
N SER A 343 -15.44 15.09 -6.20
CA SER A 343 -15.76 15.70 -7.50
C SER A 343 -15.46 14.83 -8.72
N ALA A 344 -14.98 13.60 -8.53
CA ALA A 344 -14.54 12.72 -9.63
C ALA A 344 -15.68 12.19 -10.51
N GLY A 345 -16.95 12.32 -10.07
CA GLY A 345 -18.12 11.79 -10.78
C GLY A 345 -18.60 10.42 -10.30
N ILE A 346 -18.26 10.04 -9.05
CA ILE A 346 -18.76 8.83 -8.40
C ILE A 346 -20.31 8.78 -8.33
N THR A 347 -20.83 7.56 -8.32
CA THR A 347 -22.23 7.27 -8.00
C THR A 347 -22.49 7.31 -6.50
N GLU A 348 -23.77 7.44 -6.11
CA GLU A 348 -24.24 7.22 -4.73
C GLU A 348 -23.97 5.78 -4.22
N GLY A 349 -23.56 4.88 -5.11
CA GLY A 349 -23.20 3.49 -4.81
C GLY A 349 -21.70 3.23 -4.68
N PHE A 350 -20.86 4.23 -4.46
CA PHE A 350 -19.45 4.02 -4.08
C PHE A 350 -19.33 3.75 -2.58
N SER A 351 -18.63 2.67 -2.19
CA SER A 351 -18.28 2.42 -0.78
C SER A 351 -16.97 1.66 -0.62
N MET A 352 -16.43 1.66 0.60
CA MET A 352 -15.33 0.81 1.04
C MET A 352 -15.82 -0.07 2.20
N CYS A 353 -15.44 -1.36 2.21
CA CYS A 353 -15.79 -2.33 3.24
C CYS A 353 -14.51 -2.84 3.93
N GLY A 354 -14.42 -2.59 5.23
CA GLY A 354 -13.34 -3.10 6.09
C GLY A 354 -13.55 -4.56 6.47
N GLY A 355 -12.51 -5.38 6.41
CA GLY A 355 -12.50 -6.77 6.85
C GLY A 355 -11.87 -7.73 5.83
N ASP A 356 -11.59 -8.97 6.24
CA ASP A 356 -11.05 -9.98 5.33
C ASP A 356 -12.07 -10.39 4.25
N PHE A 357 -11.56 -10.72 3.06
CA PHE A 357 -12.41 -11.09 1.93
C PHE A 357 -13.18 -12.40 2.15
N VAL A 358 -12.56 -13.40 2.80
CA VAL A 358 -13.24 -14.67 3.13
C VAL A 358 -14.30 -14.41 4.18
N GLU A 359 -13.97 -13.74 5.28
CA GLU A 359 -14.91 -13.50 6.38
C GLU A 359 -16.14 -12.68 5.95
N VAL A 360 -15.94 -11.62 5.16
CA VAL A 360 -17.03 -10.75 4.70
C VAL A 360 -17.87 -11.39 3.58
N TYR A 361 -17.23 -12.02 2.58
CA TYR A 361 -17.93 -12.45 1.36
C TYR A 361 -18.32 -13.93 1.30
N ASN A 362 -17.89 -14.75 2.26
CA ASN A 362 -18.36 -16.14 2.41
C ASN A 362 -19.74 -16.25 3.10
N ASP A 363 -20.38 -15.13 3.49
CA ASP A 363 -21.73 -15.14 4.07
C ASP A 363 -22.83 -15.53 3.06
N SER A 364 -23.92 -16.06 3.60
CA SER A 364 -25.17 -16.40 2.91
C SER A 364 -25.83 -15.24 2.17
N SER A 365 -25.71 -13.99 2.65
CA SER A 365 -26.31 -12.81 2.01
C SER A 365 -25.63 -12.41 0.70
N GLN A 366 -24.37 -12.79 0.49
CA GLN A 366 -23.56 -12.38 -0.66
C GLN A 366 -23.74 -13.28 -1.89
N ILE A 367 -24.43 -14.42 -1.75
CA ILE A 367 -24.63 -15.39 -2.83
C ILE A 367 -25.41 -14.76 -3.99
N GLY A 368 -24.79 -14.70 -5.17
CA GLY A 368 -25.42 -14.12 -6.35
C GLY A 368 -25.85 -12.65 -6.19
N VAL A 369 -25.03 -11.83 -5.52
CA VAL A 369 -25.27 -10.37 -5.40
C VAL A 369 -24.59 -9.57 -6.52
N TRP A 370 -23.38 -9.97 -6.90
CA TRP A 370 -22.47 -9.11 -7.68
C TRP A 370 -22.58 -9.38 -9.19
N ASP A 371 -22.65 -8.34 -10.02
CA ASP A 371 -22.62 -8.49 -11.49
C ASP A 371 -21.19 -8.67 -12.00
N ALA A 372 -20.24 -8.01 -11.33
CA ALA A 372 -18.82 -8.11 -11.58
C ALA A 372 -18.01 -8.27 -10.28
N VAL A 373 -16.90 -9.01 -10.36
CA VAL A 373 -15.81 -9.01 -9.37
C VAL A 373 -14.52 -8.66 -10.10
N VAL A 374 -13.73 -7.75 -9.53
CA VAL A 374 -12.50 -7.21 -10.11
C VAL A 374 -11.35 -7.42 -9.14
N THR A 375 -10.38 -8.26 -9.51
CA THR A 375 -9.19 -8.53 -8.68
C THR A 375 -7.95 -7.93 -9.33
N CYS A 376 -7.23 -7.05 -8.62
CA CYS A 376 -6.04 -6.36 -9.14
C CYS A 376 -4.86 -6.47 -8.16
N PHE A 377 -3.86 -7.31 -8.46
CA PHE A 377 -2.77 -7.67 -7.52
C PHE A 377 -3.31 -8.20 -6.17
N PHE A 378 -4.27 -9.15 -6.23
CA PHE A 378 -5.01 -9.65 -5.07
C PHE A 378 -5.01 -11.18 -4.93
N ILE A 379 -5.17 -11.96 -6.00
CA ILE A 379 -5.36 -13.42 -5.86
C ILE A 379 -4.14 -14.16 -5.31
N ASP A 380 -2.96 -13.54 -5.38
CA ASP A 380 -1.71 -13.98 -4.82
C ASP A 380 -1.47 -13.53 -3.35
N THR A 381 -2.41 -12.81 -2.74
CA THR A 381 -2.42 -12.53 -1.30
C THR A 381 -3.15 -13.58 -0.47
N ALA A 382 -3.65 -14.65 -1.09
CA ALA A 382 -4.38 -15.72 -0.42
C ALA A 382 -3.45 -16.73 0.26
N HIS A 383 -3.79 -17.17 1.48
CA HIS A 383 -3.29 -18.44 2.04
C HIS A 383 -3.75 -19.62 1.17
N ASN A 384 -5.03 -19.60 0.76
CA ASN A 384 -5.66 -20.61 -0.08
C ASN A 384 -6.39 -19.94 -1.27
N ILE A 385 -5.71 -19.85 -2.41
CA ILE A 385 -6.28 -19.26 -3.64
C ILE A 385 -7.52 -20.01 -4.16
N ILE A 386 -7.72 -21.28 -3.78
CA ILE A 386 -8.89 -22.09 -4.18
C ILE A 386 -10.16 -21.54 -3.52
N GLU A 387 -10.08 -21.14 -2.25
CA GLU A 387 -11.19 -20.55 -1.49
C GLU A 387 -11.58 -19.17 -2.03
N TYR A 388 -10.60 -18.36 -2.44
CA TYR A 388 -10.88 -17.12 -3.17
C TYR A 388 -11.67 -17.40 -4.46
N ILE A 389 -11.27 -18.40 -5.26
CA ILE A 389 -11.99 -18.78 -6.50
C ILE A 389 -13.41 -19.28 -6.20
N GLU A 390 -13.59 -20.08 -5.15
CA GLU A 390 -14.89 -20.59 -4.72
C GLU A 390 -15.84 -19.45 -4.34
N ILE A 391 -15.37 -18.52 -3.50
CA ILE A 391 -16.17 -17.38 -3.03
C ILE A 391 -16.51 -16.45 -4.19
N ILE A 392 -15.56 -16.13 -5.08
CA ILE A 392 -15.82 -15.30 -6.26
C ILE A 392 -16.88 -15.95 -7.17
N SER A 393 -16.87 -17.28 -7.36
CA SER A 393 -17.97 -17.97 -8.07
C SER A 393 -19.29 -17.90 -7.31
N ARG A 394 -19.27 -18.14 -5.99
CA ARG A 394 -20.47 -18.16 -5.14
C ARG A 394 -21.19 -16.80 -5.10
N ILE A 395 -20.45 -15.69 -5.00
CA ILE A 395 -21.04 -14.35 -4.86
C ILE A 395 -21.48 -13.71 -6.19
N LEU A 396 -21.02 -14.24 -7.33
CA LEU A 396 -21.36 -13.71 -8.66
C LEU A 396 -22.75 -14.13 -9.17
N LYS A 397 -23.39 -13.17 -9.87
CA LYS A 397 -24.46 -13.30 -10.86
C LYS A 397 -24.31 -14.56 -11.73
N GLU A 398 -25.39 -15.29 -12.01
CA GLU A 398 -25.45 -16.29 -13.09
C GLU A 398 -25.26 -15.60 -14.45
N GLY A 399 -24.07 -15.74 -15.06
CA GLY A 399 -23.64 -14.96 -16.22
C GLY A 399 -22.89 -13.65 -15.88
N GLY A 400 -22.62 -13.39 -14.60
CA GLY A 400 -21.74 -12.32 -14.13
C GLY A 400 -20.26 -12.61 -14.44
N VAL A 401 -19.42 -11.59 -14.34
CA VAL A 401 -18.02 -11.65 -14.78
C VAL A 401 -17.02 -11.49 -13.64
N TRP A 402 -15.95 -12.27 -13.70
CA TRP A 402 -14.73 -12.01 -12.95
C TRP A 402 -13.68 -11.47 -13.93
N ILE A 403 -13.13 -10.30 -13.62
CA ILE A 403 -12.00 -9.70 -14.35
C ILE A 403 -10.79 -9.70 -13.41
N ASN A 404 -9.68 -10.26 -13.85
CA ASN A 404 -8.43 -10.30 -13.07
C ASN A 404 -7.32 -9.54 -13.78
N PHE A 405 -6.48 -8.87 -13.00
CA PHE A 405 -5.18 -8.34 -13.40
C PHE A 405 -4.16 -8.63 -12.31
N GLY A 406 -3.14 -9.47 -12.54
CA GLY A 406 -2.07 -9.62 -11.55
C GLY A 406 -0.97 -10.61 -11.90
N PRO A 407 0.17 -10.57 -11.18
CA PRO A 407 1.13 -11.66 -11.16
C PRO A 407 0.61 -12.85 -10.33
N LEU A 408 1.50 -13.79 -10.01
CA LEU A 408 1.28 -14.81 -8.98
C LEU A 408 2.50 -14.82 -8.04
N LEU A 409 2.67 -13.73 -7.27
CA LEU A 409 3.72 -13.55 -6.27
C LEU A 409 3.15 -13.88 -4.88
N TYR A 410 2.96 -15.18 -4.62
CA TYR A 410 2.31 -15.68 -3.40
C TYR A 410 2.93 -15.12 -2.12
N HIS A 411 2.12 -14.39 -1.36
CA HIS A 411 2.59 -13.56 -0.23
C HIS A 411 3.26 -14.36 0.90
N PHE A 412 2.82 -15.60 1.11
CA PHE A 412 3.25 -16.45 2.24
C PHE A 412 4.37 -17.46 1.88
N ALA A 413 4.71 -17.64 0.60
CA ALA A 413 5.63 -18.69 0.13
C ALA A 413 7.06 -18.62 0.72
N ASP A 414 7.52 -17.42 1.08
CA ASP A 414 8.85 -17.17 1.68
C ASP A 414 8.81 -17.10 3.23
N MET A 415 7.68 -17.37 3.90
CA MET A 415 7.52 -17.17 5.35
C MET A 415 8.12 -18.30 6.22
N TYR A 416 9.36 -18.68 5.92
CA TYR A 416 10.17 -19.63 6.68
C TYR A 416 10.32 -19.22 8.16
N GLY A 417 9.50 -19.81 9.05
CA GLY A 417 9.60 -19.59 10.49
C GLY A 417 8.31 -19.77 11.31
N GLN A 418 7.17 -20.03 10.68
CA GLN A 418 5.96 -20.54 11.35
C GLN A 418 5.55 -21.82 10.63
N GLU A 419 5.53 -22.95 11.33
CA GLU A 419 5.42 -24.29 10.69
C GLU A 419 3.97 -24.66 10.28
N ASP A 420 2.98 -23.87 10.72
CA ASP A 420 1.54 -24.07 10.47
C ASP A 420 0.92 -23.02 9.51
N ASP A 421 1.68 -22.01 9.05
CA ASP A 421 1.16 -20.98 8.13
C ASP A 421 0.88 -21.57 6.73
N MET A 422 -0.39 -21.63 6.34
CA MET A 422 -0.79 -22.20 5.04
C MET A 422 -0.42 -21.27 3.87
N SER A 423 0.19 -21.84 2.84
CA SER A 423 0.33 -21.24 1.51
C SER A 423 0.11 -22.31 0.45
N ILE A 424 -0.55 -21.96 -0.66
CA ILE A 424 -0.90 -22.88 -1.76
C ILE A 424 -0.50 -22.24 -3.09
N GLU A 425 0.76 -22.42 -3.50
CA GLU A 425 1.31 -21.82 -4.72
C GLU A 425 0.88 -22.60 -5.97
N LEU A 426 -0.08 -22.06 -6.73
CA LEU A 426 -0.54 -22.65 -7.99
C LEU A 426 0.06 -21.99 -9.22
N SER A 427 0.25 -22.77 -10.29
CA SER A 427 0.55 -22.20 -11.60
C SER A 427 -0.70 -21.51 -12.20
N LEU A 428 -0.49 -20.56 -13.13
CA LEU A 428 -1.60 -19.93 -13.87
C LEU A 428 -2.43 -20.97 -14.67
N GLU A 429 -1.84 -22.11 -15.05
CA GLU A 429 -2.58 -23.20 -15.68
C GLU A 429 -3.56 -23.83 -14.70
N ASP A 430 -3.14 -24.05 -13.45
CA ASP A 430 -3.95 -24.69 -12.40
C ASP A 430 -5.01 -23.73 -11.82
N VAL A 431 -4.68 -22.44 -11.64
CA VAL A 431 -5.65 -21.38 -11.33
C VAL A 431 -6.80 -21.39 -12.35
N LYS A 432 -6.49 -21.50 -13.66
CA LYS A 432 -7.51 -21.60 -14.71
C LYS A 432 -8.30 -22.92 -14.65
N LYS A 433 -7.65 -24.07 -14.43
CA LYS A 433 -8.35 -25.36 -14.22
C LYS A 433 -9.37 -25.29 -13.08
N ILE A 434 -9.00 -24.67 -11.97
CA ILE A 434 -9.85 -24.53 -10.78
C ILE A 434 -10.99 -23.56 -11.05
N ALA A 435 -10.75 -22.42 -11.70
CA ALA A 435 -11.83 -21.54 -12.14
C ALA A 435 -12.84 -22.27 -13.06
N PHE A 436 -12.36 -23.08 -14.01
CA PHE A 436 -13.25 -23.88 -14.87
C PHE A 436 -14.04 -24.95 -14.09
N HIS A 437 -13.48 -25.49 -12.99
CA HIS A 437 -14.19 -26.39 -12.09
C HIS A 437 -15.32 -25.67 -11.35
N TYR A 438 -15.06 -24.47 -10.82
CA TYR A 438 -16.06 -23.60 -10.19
C TYR A 438 -17.00 -22.89 -11.19
N GLY A 439 -17.11 -23.39 -12.43
CA GLY A 439 -18.13 -22.98 -13.38
C GLY A 439 -17.81 -21.75 -14.21
N PHE A 440 -16.56 -21.27 -14.24
CA PHE A 440 -16.16 -20.17 -15.11
C PHE A 440 -15.89 -20.62 -16.57
N GLU A 441 -16.09 -19.70 -17.51
CA GLU A 441 -15.70 -19.79 -18.93
C GLU A 441 -14.81 -18.60 -19.29
N LEU A 442 -13.67 -18.86 -19.93
CA LEU A 442 -12.71 -17.84 -20.34
C LEU A 442 -13.18 -17.13 -21.63
N GLU A 443 -13.38 -15.82 -21.56
CA GLU A 443 -13.76 -14.99 -22.71
C GLU A 443 -12.57 -14.24 -23.31
N LYS A 444 -11.60 -13.83 -22.48
CA LYS A 444 -10.45 -13.01 -22.86
C LYS A 444 -9.24 -13.35 -22.00
N GLU A 445 -8.04 -13.45 -22.58
CA GLU A 445 -6.77 -13.61 -21.87
C GLU A 445 -5.66 -12.82 -22.57
N GLN A 446 -4.79 -12.17 -21.79
CA GLN A 446 -3.62 -11.43 -22.25
C GLN A 446 -2.56 -11.37 -21.14
N THR A 447 -1.28 -11.34 -21.53
CA THR A 447 -0.19 -10.95 -20.61
C THR A 447 0.14 -9.47 -20.80
N ILE A 448 0.18 -8.70 -19.72
CA ILE A 448 0.43 -7.25 -19.75
C ILE A 448 1.64 -6.95 -18.85
N GLU A 449 2.66 -6.28 -19.42
CA GLU A 449 3.81 -5.81 -18.66
C GLU A 449 3.42 -4.57 -17.82
N THR A 450 3.76 -4.56 -16.53
CA THR A 450 3.53 -3.43 -15.63
C THR A 450 4.55 -3.37 -14.49
N THR A 451 4.46 -2.34 -13.66
CA THR A 451 5.20 -2.19 -12.41
C THR A 451 4.23 -2.15 -11.20
N TYR A 452 4.76 -2.17 -9.97
CA TYR A 452 3.98 -1.94 -8.76
C TYR A 452 4.71 -1.01 -7.80
N THR A 453 4.13 0.16 -7.49
CA THR A 453 4.68 1.21 -6.60
C THR A 453 6.12 1.65 -6.93
N THR A 454 6.52 1.48 -8.20
CA THR A 454 7.91 1.58 -8.60
C THR A 454 8.34 3.03 -8.82
N ASN A 455 9.56 3.37 -8.39
CA ASN A 455 10.16 4.67 -8.68
C ASN A 455 10.58 4.73 -10.16
N PRO A 456 9.89 5.48 -11.04
CA PRO A 456 10.19 5.48 -12.48
C PRO A 456 11.56 6.07 -12.84
N ARG A 457 12.23 6.72 -11.88
CA ARG A 457 13.58 7.29 -12.02
C ARG A 457 14.68 6.44 -11.35
N SER A 458 14.33 5.28 -10.80
CA SER A 458 15.30 4.36 -10.22
C SER A 458 16.10 3.63 -11.31
N MET A 459 17.38 3.40 -11.04
CA MET A 459 18.27 2.55 -11.83
C MET A 459 17.91 1.06 -11.74
N MET A 460 17.04 0.68 -10.80
CA MET A 460 16.49 -0.66 -10.62
C MET A 460 14.97 -0.56 -10.50
N GLN A 461 14.26 -1.27 -11.37
CA GLN A 461 12.80 -1.29 -11.44
C GLN A 461 12.33 -2.74 -11.55
N ASN A 462 11.26 -3.10 -10.82
CA ASN A 462 10.70 -4.46 -10.82
C ASN A 462 9.51 -4.49 -11.78
N HIS A 463 9.56 -5.35 -12.80
CA HIS A 463 8.54 -5.48 -13.83
C HIS A 463 7.81 -6.81 -13.71
N TYR A 464 6.49 -6.77 -13.75
CA TYR A 464 5.59 -7.92 -13.67
C TYR A 464 4.98 -8.18 -15.04
N HIS A 465 4.96 -9.45 -15.44
CA HIS A 465 4.19 -9.93 -16.59
C HIS A 465 2.84 -10.43 -16.08
N ALA A 466 1.92 -9.49 -15.85
CA ALA A 466 0.64 -9.77 -15.22
C ALA A 466 -0.30 -10.55 -16.15
N ALA A 467 -0.99 -11.54 -15.61
CA ALA A 467 -2.11 -12.21 -16.25
C ALA A 467 -3.34 -11.31 -16.16
N PHE A 468 -3.77 -10.78 -17.30
CA PHE A 468 -5.05 -10.10 -17.46
C PHE A 468 -6.03 -11.04 -18.15
N TRP A 469 -7.24 -11.16 -17.62
CA TRP A 469 -8.28 -11.97 -18.25
C TRP A 469 -9.70 -11.58 -17.83
N THR A 470 -10.67 -12.11 -18.58
CA THR A 470 -12.10 -12.03 -18.29
C THR A 470 -12.70 -13.42 -18.35
N MET A 471 -13.37 -13.83 -17.26
CA MET A 471 -14.15 -15.06 -17.21
C MET A 471 -15.59 -14.76 -16.84
N ARG A 472 -16.53 -15.49 -17.46
CA ARG A 472 -17.94 -15.44 -17.09
C ARG A 472 -18.33 -16.68 -16.29
N LYS A 473 -19.08 -16.50 -15.20
CA LYS A 473 -19.73 -17.60 -14.50
C LYS A 473 -20.86 -18.15 -15.39
N LYS A 474 -20.86 -19.46 -15.68
CA LYS A 474 -21.93 -20.12 -16.46
C LYS A 474 -23.31 -19.79 -15.87
N ARG A 475 -24.33 -19.78 -16.72
CA ARG A 475 -25.72 -19.82 -16.25
C ARG A 475 -26.14 -21.25 -16.02
N THR A 476 -26.60 -21.56 -14.81
CA THR A 476 -27.16 -22.86 -14.46
C THR A 476 -28.44 -23.10 -15.24
N THR A 477 -28.40 -23.98 -16.25
CA THR A 477 -29.56 -24.30 -17.09
C THR A 477 -30.54 -25.19 -16.31
N THR A 478 -31.53 -24.59 -15.67
CA THR A 478 -32.64 -25.31 -15.04
C THR A 478 -33.56 -25.91 -16.11
N THR A 479 -33.28 -27.14 -16.52
CA THR A 479 -34.09 -27.97 -17.44
C THR A 479 -35.13 -28.79 -16.71
#